data_AF-A0AAE5XIL3-F1
#
_entry.id   AF-A0AAE5XIL3-F1
#
_cell.length_a   1.000
_cell.length_b   1.000
_cell.length_c   1.000
_cell.angle_alpha   90.00
_cell.angle_beta   90.00
_cell.angle_gamma   90.00
#
_symmetry.space_group_name_H-M   'P 1'
#
loop_
_entity.id
_entity.type
_entity.pdbx_description
1 polymer ?
#
loop_
_entity_poly.entity_id
_entity_poly.type
_entity_poly.pdbx_seq_one_letter_code
_entity_poly.pdbx_strand_id
1 'polypeptide(L)'
;MSNSKASVTVNIADRQGEIEVVDSAFQVVANGFGALTVALAPGLYKARAQAGGGRTESLFLVEPQAKTLTVPLNAIDFANPAPVQEGEDWTRRQQSALFDLVASEPEDVGLGWDGGLLLSLRQDRVPDHDEGRSADRLRIVMDRLQLRDAMGNQLADFRRKEVHLPELGLFAVNLKLKAGYYLLGYQDEQGETVLTPFYVVTGWRSQIYFQLPDEGPFGYQDFSDRAMLMTPSGMGLPHYELRRYLRLTEIARYALLQGRQAITREEMNALLQDKFFNPLFGLFAAHLLLLSPRPNQDLLETVIHNTAGMIGIDNPDIQALRLALAGLKGESPLASQGVSFPPMLSASWRALLDCPAMVVANPVLREVAARQVAQGPWLAWKLEEEVGGRIESRPGGSLEILEIHAFQAFESESIFTKGYNFSTWELPDTTPASEEDVLQAIKDLACNNPWNEIIRAHKKAVREGQGGLHLTNLQFSLLPMLQLIKEQLEEGDDFTVEEFRLMMSGLHVPLVVAAEALQDLTEKLATIAAPSGG
;
A
#
# COMPACT_ATOMS: atom_id res chain seq x y z
N MET A 1 -15.59 -24.14 49.48
CA MET A 1 -15.88 -24.19 48.02
C MET A 1 -14.72 -24.88 47.34
N SER A 2 -14.96 -25.86 46.47
CA SER A 2 -13.90 -26.58 45.76
C SER A 2 -13.17 -25.62 44.84
N ASN A 3 -11.84 -25.53 44.95
CA ASN A 3 -10.99 -24.70 44.10
C ASN A 3 -10.52 -25.45 42.84
N SER A 4 -11.28 -26.46 42.43
CA SER A 4 -10.95 -27.30 41.28
C SER A 4 -11.04 -26.49 39.99
N LYS A 5 -9.92 -26.36 39.29
CA LYS A 5 -9.87 -25.76 37.96
C LYS A 5 -10.42 -26.75 36.92
N ALA A 6 -11.22 -26.25 35.98
CA ALA A 6 -11.66 -26.98 34.80
C ALA A 6 -10.64 -26.82 33.68
N SER A 7 -10.42 -27.87 32.87
CA SER A 7 -9.68 -27.76 31.62
C SER A 7 -10.61 -27.22 30.52
N VAL A 8 -10.37 -26.00 30.07
CA VAL A 8 -11.17 -25.31 29.06
C VAL A 8 -10.40 -25.28 27.75
N THR A 9 -11.01 -25.77 26.67
CA THR A 9 -10.47 -25.71 25.32
C THR A 9 -11.28 -24.74 24.48
N VAL A 10 -10.68 -23.62 24.08
CA VAL A 10 -11.29 -22.64 23.17
C VAL A 10 -10.76 -22.92 21.76
N ASN A 11 -11.66 -23.14 20.80
CA ASN A 11 -11.28 -23.47 19.42
C ASN A 11 -11.97 -22.52 18.44
N ILE A 12 -11.22 -21.94 17.52
CA ILE A 12 -11.78 -21.20 16.40
C ILE A 12 -11.94 -22.10 15.17
N ALA A 13 -13.08 -21.97 14.48
CA ALA A 13 -13.40 -22.81 13.32
C ALA A 13 -12.34 -22.77 12.21
N ASP A 14 -11.75 -21.60 11.96
CA ASP A 14 -10.77 -21.38 10.91
C ASP A 14 -9.32 -21.70 11.31
N ARG A 15 -9.07 -22.10 12.57
CA ARG A 15 -7.77 -22.41 13.18
C ARG A 15 -6.66 -21.36 12.99
N GLN A 16 -6.99 -20.18 12.49
CA GLN A 16 -6.04 -19.17 11.98
C GLN A 16 -6.26 -17.80 12.65
N GLY A 17 -6.59 -17.80 13.94
CA GLY A 17 -6.85 -16.59 14.71
C GLY A 17 -6.17 -16.62 16.06
N GLU A 18 -5.73 -15.44 16.51
CA GLU A 18 -5.30 -15.21 17.90
C GLU A 18 -6.51 -15.40 18.81
N ILE A 19 -6.35 -16.16 19.89
CA ILE A 19 -7.39 -16.44 20.88
C ILE A 19 -6.95 -15.83 22.19
N GLU A 20 -7.81 -15.04 22.82
CA GLU A 20 -7.66 -14.55 24.18
C GLU A 20 -8.81 -15.06 25.05
N VAL A 21 -8.50 -15.45 26.29
CA VAL A 21 -9.49 -15.68 27.33
C VAL A 21 -9.36 -14.59 28.38
N VAL A 22 -10.48 -13.91 28.63
CA VAL A 22 -10.57 -12.76 29.53
C VAL A 22 -11.50 -13.12 30.69
N ASP A 23 -11.09 -12.81 31.91
CA ASP A 23 -11.92 -13.02 33.11
C ASP A 23 -12.91 -11.88 33.37
N SER A 24 -13.70 -11.99 34.44
CA SER A 24 -14.67 -10.96 34.85
C SER A 24 -14.03 -9.66 35.34
N ALA A 25 -12.72 -9.66 35.64
CA ALA A 25 -11.94 -8.46 35.98
C ALA A 25 -11.30 -7.81 34.75
N PHE A 26 -11.69 -8.27 33.54
CA PHE A 26 -11.15 -7.82 32.25
C PHE A 26 -9.65 -8.09 32.07
N GLN A 27 -9.09 -9.07 32.80
CA GLN A 27 -7.70 -9.49 32.66
C GLN A 27 -7.60 -10.64 31.65
N VAL A 28 -6.60 -10.59 30.77
CA VAL A 28 -6.27 -11.71 29.88
C VAL A 28 -5.60 -12.80 30.72
N VAL A 29 -6.32 -13.92 30.92
CA VAL A 29 -5.85 -15.04 31.74
C VAL A 29 -5.15 -16.12 30.92
N ALA A 30 -5.37 -16.13 29.60
CA ALA A 30 -4.63 -16.94 28.66
C ALA A 30 -4.74 -16.35 27.25
N ASN A 31 -3.72 -16.58 26.44
CA ASN A 31 -3.74 -16.34 25.00
C ASN A 31 -3.10 -17.51 24.25
N GLY A 32 -3.40 -17.61 22.96
CA GLY A 32 -2.90 -18.66 22.08
C GLY A 32 -3.42 -18.44 20.66
N PHE A 33 -3.34 -19.46 19.81
CA PHE A 33 -3.78 -19.35 18.42
C PHE A 33 -4.47 -20.63 17.95
N GLY A 34 -5.56 -20.49 17.21
CA GLY A 34 -6.32 -21.59 16.60
C GLY A 34 -7.07 -22.48 17.61
N ALA A 35 -6.36 -23.05 18.57
CA ALA A 35 -6.89 -23.81 19.69
C ALA A 35 -6.10 -23.49 20.96
N LEU A 36 -6.79 -23.14 22.04
CA LEU A 36 -6.20 -22.77 23.32
C LEU A 36 -6.78 -23.63 24.43
N THR A 37 -5.93 -24.43 25.08
CA THR A 37 -6.32 -25.20 26.28
C THR A 37 -5.75 -24.54 27.54
N VAL A 38 -6.62 -24.18 28.48
CA VAL A 38 -6.26 -23.48 29.72
C VAL A 38 -7.02 -24.04 30.92
N ALA A 39 -6.37 -24.10 32.09
CA ALA A 39 -7.02 -24.48 33.34
C ALA A 39 -7.62 -23.23 34.04
N LEU A 40 -8.95 -23.14 34.08
CA LEU A 40 -9.69 -21.98 34.62
C LEU A 40 -10.42 -22.33 35.93
N ALA A 41 -10.46 -21.38 36.86
CA ALA A 41 -11.28 -21.50 38.06
C ALA A 41 -12.77 -21.32 37.72
N PRO A 42 -13.70 -21.69 38.62
CA PRO A 42 -15.11 -21.42 38.41
C PRO A 42 -15.38 -19.91 38.32
N GLY A 43 -16.11 -19.47 37.29
CA GLY A 43 -16.32 -18.06 37.00
C GLY A 43 -16.83 -17.78 35.58
N LEU A 44 -17.18 -16.52 35.32
CA LEU A 44 -17.59 -16.03 34.00
C LEU A 44 -16.37 -15.55 33.21
N TYR A 45 -16.26 -15.99 31.96
CA TYR A 45 -15.16 -15.66 31.06
C TYR A 45 -15.67 -15.21 29.70
N LYS A 46 -14.81 -14.49 28.98
CA LYS A 46 -14.99 -14.15 27.57
C LYS A 46 -13.84 -14.70 26.74
N ALA A 47 -14.14 -15.56 25.78
CA ALA A 47 -13.21 -15.92 24.72
C ALA A 47 -13.34 -14.88 23.59
N ARG A 48 -12.21 -14.42 23.07
CA ARG A 48 -12.12 -13.54 21.89
C ARG A 48 -11.20 -14.21 20.89
N ALA A 49 -11.50 -14.07 19.61
CA ALA A 49 -10.52 -14.36 18.59
C ALA A 49 -10.43 -13.27 17.53
N GLN A 50 -9.22 -13.03 17.02
CA GLN A 50 -8.92 -11.98 16.04
C GLN A 50 -8.02 -12.51 14.90
N ALA A 51 -8.33 -12.12 13.67
CA ALA A 51 -7.62 -12.50 12.45
C ALA A 51 -8.01 -11.53 11.33
N GLY A 52 -7.04 -11.06 10.55
CA GLY A 52 -7.33 -10.20 9.38
C GLY A 52 -8.19 -8.98 9.70
N GLY A 53 -7.99 -8.33 10.85
CA GLY A 53 -8.82 -7.21 11.32
C GLY A 53 -10.20 -7.59 11.88
N GLY A 54 -10.75 -8.75 11.50
CA GLY A 54 -12.00 -9.29 12.02
C GLY A 54 -11.88 -9.81 13.45
N ARG A 55 -13.01 -9.85 14.16
CA ARG A 55 -13.07 -10.34 15.54
C ARG A 55 -14.36 -11.13 15.80
N THR A 56 -14.25 -12.20 16.56
CA THR A 56 -15.38 -12.92 17.13
C THR A 56 -15.22 -13.03 18.65
N GLU A 57 -16.32 -13.12 19.38
CA GLU A 57 -16.29 -13.31 20.83
C GLU A 57 -17.44 -14.18 21.33
N SER A 58 -17.18 -14.90 22.42
CA SER A 58 -18.15 -15.77 23.08
C SER A 58 -17.99 -15.70 24.59
N LEU A 59 -19.10 -15.48 25.30
CA LEU A 59 -19.16 -15.53 26.76
C LEU A 59 -19.46 -16.95 27.22
N PHE A 60 -18.74 -17.43 28.22
CA PHE A 60 -18.95 -18.77 28.77
C PHE A 60 -18.75 -18.81 30.29
N LEU A 61 -19.46 -19.72 30.95
CA LEU A 61 -19.39 -19.95 32.39
C LEU A 61 -18.63 -21.25 32.67
N VAL A 62 -17.66 -21.20 33.57
CA VAL A 62 -17.01 -22.39 34.14
C VAL A 62 -17.70 -22.72 35.45
N GLU A 63 -18.44 -23.82 35.48
CA GLU A 63 -19.14 -24.25 36.70
C GLU A 63 -18.19 -24.91 37.71
N PRO A 64 -18.47 -24.83 39.03
CA PRO A 64 -17.63 -25.42 40.08
C PRO A 64 -17.32 -26.92 39.95
N GLN A 65 -18.15 -27.67 39.22
CA GLN A 65 -18.01 -29.11 39.05
C GLN A 65 -17.54 -29.51 37.64
N ALA A 66 -17.34 -28.55 36.74
CA ALA A 66 -16.88 -28.82 35.39
C ALA A 66 -15.44 -29.36 35.42
N LYS A 67 -15.20 -30.52 34.78
CA LYS A 67 -13.85 -31.06 34.58
C LYS A 67 -13.24 -30.60 33.27
N THR A 68 -14.04 -30.62 32.21
CA THR A 68 -13.65 -30.24 30.85
C THR A 68 -14.76 -29.40 30.22
N LEU A 69 -14.38 -28.34 29.51
CA LEU A 69 -15.31 -27.49 28.76
C LEU A 69 -14.70 -27.18 27.39
N THR A 70 -15.50 -27.26 26.33
CA THR A 70 -15.09 -26.80 24.99
C THR A 70 -15.91 -25.58 24.62
N VAL A 71 -15.24 -24.52 24.20
CA VAL A 71 -15.84 -23.25 23.79
C VAL A 71 -15.53 -23.04 22.31
N PRO A 72 -16.48 -23.35 21.40
CA PRO A 72 -16.29 -23.06 19.98
C PRO A 72 -16.45 -21.56 19.73
N LEU A 73 -15.54 -21.01 18.93
CA LEU A 73 -15.65 -19.70 18.31
C LEU A 73 -15.94 -19.89 16.82
N ASN A 74 -16.82 -19.03 16.29
CA ASN A 74 -17.13 -19.00 14.86
C ASN A 74 -15.87 -18.62 14.06
N ALA A 75 -15.87 -18.94 12.76
CA ALA A 75 -14.85 -18.39 11.88
C ALA A 75 -14.88 -16.86 11.96
N ILE A 76 -13.72 -16.23 11.97
CA ILE A 76 -13.62 -14.79 11.94
C ILE A 76 -14.03 -14.32 10.56
N ASP A 77 -15.03 -13.46 10.58
CA ASP A 77 -15.48 -12.70 9.43
C ASP A 77 -14.58 -11.47 9.27
N PHE A 78 -13.95 -11.33 8.11
CA PHE A 78 -13.25 -10.12 7.71
C PHE A 78 -13.56 -9.84 6.24
N ALA A 79 -13.64 -8.55 5.91
CA ALA A 79 -13.86 -8.09 4.55
C ALA A 79 -12.72 -8.62 3.67
N ASN A 80 -13.07 -9.37 2.63
CA ASN A 80 -12.11 -9.89 1.67
C ASN A 80 -12.55 -9.48 0.27
N PRO A 81 -11.69 -8.82 -0.51
CA PRO A 81 -12.03 -8.46 -1.89
C PRO A 81 -12.33 -9.63 -2.80
N ALA A 82 -11.83 -10.82 -2.47
CA ALA A 82 -12.36 -12.04 -3.05
C ALA A 82 -13.50 -12.58 -2.16
N PRO A 83 -14.59 -13.12 -2.75
CA PRO A 83 -15.68 -13.76 -2.04
C PRO A 83 -15.22 -15.10 -1.45
N VAL A 84 -14.42 -15.07 -0.39
CA VAL A 84 -13.89 -16.27 0.30
C VAL A 84 -14.90 -16.85 1.29
N GLN A 85 -15.83 -16.03 1.74
CA GLN A 85 -16.76 -16.36 2.81
C GLN A 85 -17.81 -17.38 2.36
N GLU A 86 -18.06 -18.38 3.22
CA GLU A 86 -19.23 -19.23 3.11
C GLU A 86 -20.43 -18.46 3.69
N GLY A 87 -21.04 -17.65 2.84
CA GLY A 87 -22.18 -16.81 3.20
C GLY A 87 -23.52 -17.32 2.68
N GLU A 88 -24.45 -16.38 2.55
CA GLU A 88 -25.73 -16.54 1.88
C GLU A 88 -25.58 -17.13 0.47
N ASP A 89 -26.66 -17.64 -0.11
CA ASP A 89 -26.67 -18.24 -1.46
C ASP A 89 -26.07 -17.29 -2.51
N TRP A 90 -26.20 -15.98 -2.32
CA TRP A 90 -25.61 -14.95 -3.15
C TRP A 90 -24.08 -14.99 -3.19
N THR A 91 -23.41 -14.86 -2.05
CA THR A 91 -21.94 -14.90 -1.93
C THR A 91 -21.39 -16.23 -2.47
N ARG A 92 -22.15 -17.33 -2.31
CA ARG A 92 -21.78 -18.64 -2.86
C ARG A 92 -21.81 -18.65 -4.40
N ARG A 93 -22.80 -18.02 -5.02
CA ARG A 93 -22.87 -17.89 -6.49
C ARG A 93 -21.75 -17.01 -7.03
N GLN A 94 -21.48 -15.87 -6.38
CA GLN A 94 -20.33 -15.01 -6.70
C GLN A 94 -19.01 -15.79 -6.62
N GLN A 95 -18.82 -16.54 -5.54
CA GLN A 95 -17.63 -17.37 -5.35
C GLN A 95 -17.50 -18.43 -6.44
N SER A 96 -18.59 -19.13 -6.77
CA SER A 96 -18.56 -20.13 -7.85
C SER A 96 -18.17 -19.50 -9.18
N ALA A 97 -18.81 -18.40 -9.57
CA ALA A 97 -18.52 -17.71 -10.81
C ALA A 97 -17.06 -17.23 -10.89
N LEU A 98 -16.54 -16.67 -9.80
CA LEU A 98 -15.15 -16.25 -9.74
C LEU A 98 -14.19 -17.45 -9.84
N PHE A 99 -14.52 -18.56 -9.19
CA PHE A 99 -13.66 -19.75 -9.22
C PHE A 99 -13.70 -20.44 -10.58
N ASP A 100 -14.83 -20.41 -11.27
CA ASP A 100 -14.95 -20.83 -12.66
C ASP A 100 -14.08 -19.95 -13.58
N LEU A 101 -14.01 -18.64 -13.33
CA LEU A 101 -13.10 -17.72 -14.03
C LEU A 101 -11.62 -17.99 -13.71
N VAL A 102 -11.30 -18.39 -12.48
CA VAL A 102 -9.95 -18.84 -12.14
C VAL A 102 -9.66 -20.17 -12.86
N ALA A 103 -10.61 -21.07 -12.98
CA ALA A 103 -10.39 -22.32 -13.70
C ALA A 103 -10.30 -22.12 -15.23
N SER A 104 -10.86 -21.04 -15.77
CA SER A 104 -10.88 -20.78 -17.21
C SER A 104 -9.53 -20.32 -17.77
N GLU A 105 -9.30 -20.63 -19.04
CA GLU A 105 -8.14 -20.14 -19.77
C GLU A 105 -8.22 -18.62 -19.95
N PRO A 106 -7.12 -17.88 -19.70
CA PRO A 106 -7.09 -16.45 -19.98
C PRO A 106 -7.24 -16.19 -21.49
N GLU A 107 -7.92 -15.10 -21.83
CA GLU A 107 -8.18 -14.71 -23.22
C GLU A 107 -6.94 -14.09 -23.86
N ASP A 108 -6.68 -14.45 -25.12
CA ASP A 108 -5.64 -13.80 -25.91
C ASP A 108 -6.22 -12.60 -26.68
N VAL A 109 -5.81 -11.41 -26.26
CA VAL A 109 -6.17 -10.14 -26.90
C VAL A 109 -4.98 -9.51 -27.63
N GLY A 110 -3.91 -10.28 -27.88
CA GLY A 110 -2.70 -9.81 -28.54
C GLY A 110 -1.72 -9.05 -27.64
N LEU A 111 -1.88 -9.15 -26.31
CA LEU A 111 -1.02 -8.49 -25.31
C LEU A 111 0.15 -9.36 -24.81
N GLY A 112 0.22 -10.62 -25.25
CA GLY A 112 1.30 -11.56 -24.91
C GLY A 112 0.77 -12.90 -24.40
N TRP A 113 1.65 -13.90 -24.23
CA TRP A 113 1.26 -15.31 -24.07
C TRP A 113 1.97 -16.02 -22.89
N ASP A 114 2.89 -15.35 -22.21
CA ASP A 114 3.81 -16.01 -21.28
C ASP A 114 3.20 -16.15 -19.87
N GLY A 115 2.35 -15.21 -19.47
CA GLY A 115 1.63 -15.22 -18.19
C GLY A 115 0.19 -14.72 -18.35
N GLY A 116 -0.45 -14.42 -17.23
CA GLY A 116 -1.81 -13.90 -17.27
C GLY A 116 -2.15 -12.91 -16.16
N LEU A 117 -3.27 -12.24 -16.34
CA LEU A 117 -3.92 -11.38 -15.36
C LEU A 117 -5.39 -11.80 -15.23
N LEU A 118 -5.84 -12.00 -14.00
CA LEU A 118 -7.26 -11.98 -13.64
C LEU A 118 -7.50 -10.73 -12.78
N LEU A 119 -8.32 -9.81 -13.27
CA LEU A 119 -8.78 -8.64 -12.55
C LEU A 119 -10.26 -8.81 -12.24
N SER A 120 -10.67 -8.62 -10.99
CA SER A 120 -12.06 -8.79 -10.57
C SER A 120 -12.51 -7.62 -9.70
N LEU A 121 -13.67 -7.05 -10.03
CA LEU A 121 -14.41 -6.12 -9.18
C LEU A 121 -15.68 -6.79 -8.69
N ARG A 122 -15.98 -6.66 -7.40
CA ARG A 122 -17.23 -7.18 -6.83
C ARG A 122 -17.92 -6.16 -5.93
N GLN A 123 -19.23 -6.29 -5.82
CA GLN A 123 -20.07 -5.65 -4.80
C GLN A 123 -20.60 -6.73 -3.85
N ASP A 124 -20.74 -6.45 -2.56
CA ASP A 124 -21.24 -7.46 -1.60
C ASP A 124 -22.73 -7.68 -1.78
N ARG A 125 -23.49 -6.60 -2.04
CA ARG A 125 -24.93 -6.67 -2.23
C ARG A 125 -25.37 -5.96 -3.50
N VAL A 126 -26.14 -6.67 -4.31
CA VAL A 126 -27.01 -6.05 -5.31
C VAL A 126 -28.39 -5.97 -4.67
N PRO A 127 -28.94 -4.78 -4.40
CA PRO A 127 -30.31 -4.68 -3.90
C PRO A 127 -31.26 -5.40 -4.87
N ASP A 128 -32.20 -6.21 -4.37
CA ASP A 128 -33.10 -7.11 -5.14
C ASP A 128 -33.95 -6.41 -6.23
N HIS A 129 -33.84 -5.09 -6.39
CA HIS A 129 -34.55 -4.28 -7.39
C HIS A 129 -33.67 -3.27 -8.13
N ASP A 130 -32.32 -3.36 -8.04
CA ASP A 130 -31.41 -2.35 -8.57
C ASP A 130 -30.20 -2.94 -9.34
N GLU A 131 -30.45 -4.03 -10.10
CA GLU A 131 -29.47 -4.66 -10.99
C GLU A 131 -28.89 -3.64 -11.99
N GLY A 132 -29.74 -2.78 -12.55
CA GLY A 132 -29.34 -1.75 -13.52
C GLY A 132 -28.33 -0.77 -12.94
N ARG A 133 -28.57 -0.26 -11.72
CA ARG A 133 -27.63 0.65 -11.07
C ARG A 133 -26.34 -0.07 -10.69
N SER A 134 -26.41 -1.31 -10.21
CA SER A 134 -25.21 -2.09 -9.85
C SER A 134 -24.32 -2.32 -11.08
N ALA A 135 -24.92 -2.68 -12.22
CA ALA A 135 -24.23 -2.79 -13.50
C ALA A 135 -23.61 -1.46 -13.96
N ASP A 136 -24.36 -0.35 -13.88
CA ASP A 136 -23.84 0.98 -14.21
C ASP A 136 -22.70 1.38 -13.29
N ARG A 137 -22.78 1.07 -11.98
CA ARG A 137 -21.72 1.36 -11.01
C ARG A 137 -20.44 0.60 -11.35
N LEU A 138 -20.53 -0.71 -11.60
CA LEU A 138 -19.39 -1.53 -12.00
C LEU A 138 -18.77 -1.02 -13.31
N ARG A 139 -19.60 -0.64 -14.29
CA ARG A 139 -19.13 -0.07 -15.56
C ARG A 139 -18.36 1.23 -15.36
N ILE A 140 -18.88 2.16 -14.55
CA ILE A 140 -18.20 3.44 -14.25
C ILE A 140 -16.82 3.21 -13.63
N VAL A 141 -16.71 2.29 -12.67
CA VAL A 141 -15.43 1.97 -12.05
C VAL A 141 -14.48 1.33 -13.06
N MET A 142 -14.98 0.41 -13.89
CA MET A 142 -14.18 -0.21 -14.95
C MET A 142 -13.70 0.79 -16.00
N ASP A 143 -14.48 1.82 -16.31
CA ASP A 143 -14.11 2.90 -17.22
C ASP A 143 -12.94 3.74 -16.69
N ARG A 144 -12.75 3.75 -15.37
CA ARG A 144 -11.68 4.47 -14.67
C ARG A 144 -10.44 3.63 -14.43
N LEU A 145 -10.54 2.31 -14.58
CA LEU A 145 -9.40 1.43 -14.48
C LEU A 145 -8.57 1.49 -15.76
N GLN A 146 -7.25 1.54 -15.57
CA GLN A 146 -6.28 1.62 -16.64
C GLN A 146 -5.24 0.53 -16.44
N LEU A 147 -4.96 -0.23 -17.49
CA LEU A 147 -3.80 -1.12 -17.51
C LEU A 147 -2.69 -0.45 -18.31
N ARG A 148 -1.50 -0.33 -17.72
CA ARG A 148 -0.34 0.32 -18.34
C ARG A 148 0.87 -0.62 -18.34
N ASP A 149 1.72 -0.49 -19.34
CA ASP A 149 3.00 -1.20 -19.39
C ASP A 149 4.03 -0.62 -18.41
N ALA A 150 5.23 -1.20 -18.38
CA ALA A 150 6.33 -0.76 -17.52
C ALA A 150 6.79 0.68 -17.79
N MET A 151 6.52 1.22 -18.98
CA MET A 151 6.89 2.59 -19.37
C MET A 151 5.74 3.58 -19.11
N GLY A 152 4.62 3.12 -18.55
CA GLY A 152 3.45 3.94 -18.27
C GLY A 152 2.48 4.10 -19.44
N ASN A 153 2.73 3.46 -20.60
CA ASN A 153 1.82 3.54 -21.74
C ASN A 153 0.54 2.75 -21.46
N GLN A 154 -0.61 3.36 -21.70
CA GLN A 154 -1.91 2.68 -21.54
C GLN A 154 -2.13 1.62 -22.62
N LEU A 155 -2.56 0.43 -22.19
CA LEU A 155 -2.91 -0.67 -23.07
C LEU A 155 -4.38 -0.53 -23.49
N ALA A 156 -4.62 -0.15 -24.74
CA ALA A 156 -5.96 0.21 -25.23
C ALA A 156 -6.99 -0.94 -25.22
N ASP A 157 -6.54 -2.20 -25.16
CA ASP A 157 -7.36 -3.37 -25.50
C ASP A 157 -7.69 -4.32 -24.35
N PHE A 158 -7.34 -3.97 -23.11
CA PHE A 158 -7.51 -4.92 -21.99
C PHE A 158 -8.98 -5.21 -21.64
N ARG A 159 -9.92 -4.35 -22.06
CA ARG A 159 -11.37 -4.52 -21.79
C ARG A 159 -12.14 -5.26 -22.87
N ARG A 160 -11.52 -5.67 -23.99
CA ARG A 160 -12.24 -6.30 -25.11
C ARG A 160 -12.94 -7.63 -24.77
N LYS A 161 -12.59 -8.24 -23.64
CA LYS A 161 -13.07 -9.57 -23.19
C LYS A 161 -13.44 -9.55 -21.71
N GLU A 162 -14.18 -8.52 -21.33
CA GLU A 162 -14.81 -8.42 -20.02
C GLU A 162 -15.92 -9.46 -19.83
N VAL A 163 -15.97 -10.03 -18.63
CA VAL A 163 -17.04 -10.92 -18.16
C VAL A 163 -17.90 -10.11 -17.20
N HIS A 164 -19.17 -9.95 -17.56
CA HIS A 164 -20.16 -9.22 -16.77
C HIS A 164 -21.16 -10.20 -16.20
N LEU A 165 -21.24 -10.21 -14.89
CA LEU A 165 -22.27 -10.94 -14.15
C LEU A 165 -22.92 -9.92 -13.19
N PRO A 166 -23.64 -8.90 -13.73
CA PRO A 166 -24.25 -7.85 -12.93
C PRO A 166 -25.30 -8.38 -11.95
N GLU A 167 -25.98 -9.46 -12.32
CA GLU A 167 -26.87 -10.24 -11.45
C GLU A 167 -26.15 -10.99 -10.34
N LEU A 168 -24.81 -10.91 -10.31
CA LEU A 168 -23.95 -11.34 -9.21
C LEU A 168 -23.10 -10.17 -8.70
N GLY A 169 -23.34 -8.92 -9.11
CA GLY A 169 -22.51 -7.77 -8.74
C GLY A 169 -21.02 -7.99 -9.03
N LEU A 170 -20.70 -8.74 -10.08
CA LEU A 170 -19.35 -9.18 -10.42
C LEU A 170 -18.96 -8.72 -11.82
N PHE A 171 -17.76 -8.19 -11.92
CA PHE A 171 -17.11 -7.85 -13.18
C PHE A 171 -15.71 -8.43 -13.17
N ALA A 172 -15.28 -9.06 -14.25
CA ALA A 172 -13.93 -9.60 -14.34
C ALA A 172 -13.31 -9.48 -15.73
N VAL A 173 -11.98 -9.49 -15.77
CA VAL A 173 -11.15 -9.51 -16.97
C VAL A 173 -10.08 -10.58 -16.77
N ASN A 174 -10.01 -11.56 -17.68
CA ASN A 174 -9.05 -12.68 -17.62
C ASN A 174 -8.23 -12.70 -18.92
N LEU A 175 -6.97 -12.24 -18.88
CA LEU A 175 -6.16 -11.99 -20.07
C LEU A 175 -4.83 -12.74 -20.03
N LYS A 176 -4.36 -13.14 -21.21
CA LYS A 176 -2.94 -13.47 -21.43
C LYS A 176 -2.16 -12.17 -21.60
N LEU A 177 -1.02 -12.10 -20.93
CA LEU A 177 -0.10 -10.96 -20.96
C LEU A 177 1.33 -11.46 -21.16
N LYS A 178 2.16 -10.61 -21.76
CA LYS A 178 3.60 -10.83 -21.81
C LYS A 178 4.16 -10.80 -20.38
N ALA A 179 5.14 -11.65 -20.09
CA ALA A 179 5.84 -11.55 -18.81
C ALA A 179 6.56 -10.20 -18.71
N GLY A 180 6.45 -9.55 -17.55
CA GLY A 180 7.01 -8.22 -17.32
C GLY A 180 6.34 -7.46 -16.19
N TYR A 181 6.63 -6.18 -16.15
CA TYR A 181 6.12 -5.25 -15.16
C TYR A 181 4.96 -4.43 -15.73
N TYR A 182 3.95 -4.20 -14.91
CA TYR A 182 2.74 -3.48 -15.31
C TYR A 182 2.31 -2.55 -14.18
N LEU A 183 1.54 -1.54 -14.56
CA LEU A 183 0.90 -0.62 -13.62
C LEU A 183 -0.62 -0.77 -13.78
N LEU A 184 -1.30 -0.89 -12.66
CA LEU A 184 -2.75 -0.71 -12.59
C LEU A 184 -3.02 0.73 -12.14
N GLY A 185 -3.76 1.46 -12.95
CA GLY A 185 -4.19 2.81 -12.68
C GLY A 185 -5.68 2.87 -12.34
N TYR A 186 -6.07 3.76 -11.43
CA TYR A 186 -7.45 4.17 -11.25
C TYR A 186 -7.54 5.68 -11.29
N GLN A 187 -8.39 6.19 -12.17
CA GLN A 187 -8.69 7.61 -12.28
C GLN A 187 -9.89 7.96 -11.40
N ASP A 188 -9.75 8.91 -10.50
CA ASP A 188 -10.85 9.35 -9.65
C ASP A 188 -11.81 10.31 -10.38
N GLU A 189 -12.81 10.84 -9.66
CA GLU A 189 -13.79 11.79 -10.21
C GLU A 189 -13.19 13.14 -10.62
N GLN A 190 -12.02 13.49 -10.09
CA GLN A 190 -11.32 14.74 -10.35
C GLN A 190 -10.32 14.62 -11.51
N GLY A 191 -10.15 13.41 -12.05
CA GLY A 191 -9.17 13.10 -13.09
C GLY A 191 -7.83 12.62 -12.53
N GLU A 192 -7.60 12.67 -11.22
CA GLU A 192 -6.34 12.21 -10.65
C GLU A 192 -6.19 10.70 -10.81
N THR A 193 -5.05 10.25 -11.33
CA THR A 193 -4.77 8.82 -11.52
C THR A 193 -3.83 8.32 -10.44
N VAL A 194 -4.23 7.28 -9.71
CA VAL A 194 -3.36 6.54 -8.79
C VAL A 194 -2.84 5.31 -9.49
N LEU A 195 -1.53 5.11 -9.46
CA LEU A 195 -0.85 3.96 -10.03
C LEU A 195 -0.37 3.02 -8.94
N THR A 196 -0.40 1.73 -9.25
CA THR A 196 0.16 0.69 -8.39
C THR A 196 0.80 -0.42 -9.24
N PRO A 197 1.98 -0.93 -8.87
CA PRO A 197 2.70 -1.88 -9.70
C PRO A 197 2.23 -3.31 -9.42
N PHE A 198 2.30 -4.15 -10.45
CA PHE A 198 2.17 -5.60 -10.32
C PHE A 198 2.99 -6.33 -11.38
N TYR A 199 3.14 -7.63 -11.21
CA TYR A 199 4.02 -8.46 -12.04
C TYR A 199 3.23 -9.48 -12.83
N VAL A 200 3.64 -9.73 -14.06
CA VAL A 200 3.24 -10.90 -14.83
C VAL A 200 4.49 -11.75 -15.00
N VAL A 201 4.42 -13.00 -14.55
CA VAL A 201 5.55 -13.92 -14.58
C VAL A 201 5.21 -15.11 -15.47
N THR A 202 6.18 -15.58 -16.26
CA THR A 202 5.98 -16.72 -17.15
C THR A 202 5.47 -17.95 -16.38
N GLY A 203 4.41 -18.57 -16.88
CA GLY A 203 3.79 -19.73 -16.25
C GLY A 203 2.93 -19.42 -15.03
N TRP A 204 2.73 -18.13 -14.70
CA TRP A 204 1.88 -17.69 -13.61
C TRP A 204 0.79 -16.74 -14.10
N ARG A 205 -0.33 -16.73 -13.38
CA ARG A 205 -1.39 -15.74 -13.51
C ARG A 205 -1.51 -14.94 -12.22
N SER A 206 -1.31 -13.63 -12.34
CA SER A 206 -1.56 -12.67 -11.26
C SER A 206 -3.05 -12.40 -11.17
N GLN A 207 -3.61 -12.46 -9.98
CA GLN A 207 -5.03 -12.27 -9.73
C GLN A 207 -5.20 -11.13 -8.74
N ILE A 208 -6.00 -10.13 -9.11
CA ILE A 208 -6.21 -8.89 -8.38
C ILE A 208 -7.71 -8.71 -8.18
N TYR A 209 -8.11 -8.56 -6.92
CA TYR A 209 -9.52 -8.45 -6.54
C TYR A 209 -9.78 -7.15 -5.82
N PHE A 210 -10.88 -6.50 -6.17
CA PHE A 210 -11.38 -5.29 -5.54
C PHE A 210 -12.80 -5.49 -5.05
N GLN A 211 -13.07 -4.95 -3.87
CA GLN A 211 -14.40 -4.82 -3.31
C GLN A 211 -14.83 -3.36 -3.48
N LEU A 212 -16.00 -3.16 -4.05
CA LEU A 212 -16.62 -1.86 -4.12
C LEU A 212 -17.57 -1.69 -2.94
N PRO A 213 -17.59 -0.52 -2.29
CA PRO A 213 -18.59 -0.24 -1.28
C PRO A 213 -19.98 -0.22 -1.91
N ASP A 214 -20.95 -0.79 -1.20
CA ASP A 214 -22.36 -0.88 -1.64
C ASP A 214 -22.96 0.53 -1.86
N GLU A 215 -22.61 1.49 -0.99
CA GLU A 215 -23.06 2.87 -1.05
C GLU A 215 -21.90 3.88 -0.97
N GLY A 216 -22.12 5.07 -1.51
CA GLY A 216 -21.16 6.18 -1.48
C GLY A 216 -20.73 6.66 -2.87
N PRO A 217 -20.17 7.88 -2.95
CA PRO A 217 -19.57 8.41 -4.17
C PRO A 217 -18.38 7.53 -4.59
N PHE A 218 -18.07 7.50 -5.89
CA PHE A 218 -16.89 6.83 -6.41
C PHE A 218 -15.65 7.70 -6.23
N GLY A 219 -15.51 8.28 -5.03
CA GLY A 219 -14.30 8.98 -4.64
C GLY A 219 -13.09 8.07 -4.79
N TYR A 220 -11.92 8.65 -4.55
CA TYR A 220 -10.63 7.97 -4.50
C TYR A 220 -10.80 6.51 -4.02
N GLN A 221 -10.64 5.56 -4.95
CA GLN A 221 -10.83 4.15 -4.61
C GLN A 221 -9.61 3.73 -3.82
N ASP A 222 -9.83 3.45 -2.53
CA ASP A 222 -8.76 2.96 -1.70
C ASP A 222 -8.42 1.53 -2.10
N PHE A 223 -7.35 1.39 -2.88
CA PHE A 223 -6.74 0.11 -3.19
C PHE A 223 -6.06 -0.54 -1.98
N SER A 224 -6.04 0.08 -0.80
CA SER A 224 -5.47 -0.51 0.41
C SER A 224 -6.06 -1.88 0.74
N ASP A 225 -7.34 -2.05 0.44
CA ASP A 225 -8.07 -3.27 0.74
C ASP A 225 -7.95 -4.32 -0.34
N ARG A 226 -7.39 -4.04 -1.52
CA ARG A 226 -7.31 -5.03 -2.61
C ARG A 226 -6.54 -6.28 -2.18
N ALA A 227 -6.96 -7.42 -2.75
CA ALA A 227 -6.29 -8.69 -2.57
C ALA A 227 -5.50 -9.03 -3.84
N MET A 228 -4.28 -9.55 -3.68
CA MET A 228 -3.46 -10.03 -4.78
C MET A 228 -2.91 -11.42 -4.48
N LEU A 229 -2.97 -12.29 -5.47
CA LEU A 229 -2.36 -13.63 -5.42
C LEU A 229 -1.82 -13.99 -6.80
N MET A 230 -0.98 -15.02 -6.84
CA MET A 230 -0.54 -15.63 -8.08
C MET A 230 -0.88 -17.11 -8.05
N THR A 231 -1.29 -17.67 -9.18
CA THR A 231 -1.49 -19.12 -9.36
C THR A 231 -0.75 -19.61 -10.58
N PRO A 232 -0.38 -20.89 -10.66
CA PRO A 232 0.16 -21.46 -11.89
C PRO A 232 -0.85 -21.31 -13.03
N SER A 233 -0.36 -20.93 -14.21
CA SER A 233 -1.18 -20.85 -15.43
C SER A 233 -1.55 -22.25 -15.90
N GLY A 234 -2.80 -22.44 -16.33
CA GLY A 234 -3.30 -23.72 -16.86
C GLY A 234 -3.50 -24.82 -15.80
N MET A 235 -3.25 -24.55 -14.53
CA MET A 235 -3.57 -25.47 -13.44
C MET A 235 -4.85 -25.01 -12.76
N GLY A 236 -5.92 -25.78 -12.90
CA GLY A 236 -7.12 -25.59 -12.10
C GLY A 236 -6.79 -25.88 -10.63
N LEU A 237 -6.90 -24.88 -9.76
CA LEU A 237 -6.83 -25.11 -8.32
C LEU A 237 -8.22 -25.52 -7.82
N PRO A 238 -8.31 -26.57 -6.97
CA PRO A 238 -9.56 -26.87 -6.29
C PRO A 238 -10.07 -25.67 -5.49
N HIS A 239 -11.39 -25.49 -5.45
CA HIS A 239 -12.05 -24.35 -4.78
C HIS A 239 -11.60 -24.19 -3.31
N TYR A 240 -11.37 -25.30 -2.61
CA TYR A 240 -10.94 -25.27 -1.21
C TYR A 240 -9.51 -24.74 -1.04
N GLU A 241 -8.61 -24.98 -1.99
CA GLU A 241 -7.23 -24.49 -1.95
C GLU A 241 -7.19 -22.99 -2.24
N LEU A 242 -7.93 -22.55 -3.25
CA LEU A 242 -8.03 -21.14 -3.59
C LEU A 242 -8.60 -20.33 -2.41
N ARG A 243 -9.63 -20.83 -1.73
CA ARG A 243 -10.14 -20.21 -0.48
C ARG A 243 -9.07 -20.11 0.60
N ARG A 244 -8.35 -21.21 0.85
CA ARG A 244 -7.24 -21.23 1.82
C ARG A 244 -6.18 -20.20 1.45
N TYR A 245 -5.82 -20.08 0.17
CA TYR A 245 -4.80 -19.14 -0.27
C TYR A 245 -5.23 -17.69 -0.14
N LEU A 246 -6.44 -17.37 -0.57
CA LEU A 246 -7.01 -16.03 -0.39
C LEU A 246 -7.08 -15.63 1.08
N ARG A 247 -7.43 -16.58 1.95
CA ARG A 247 -7.44 -16.35 3.40
C ARG A 247 -6.04 -16.07 3.95
N LEU A 248 -5.06 -16.89 3.58
CA LEU A 248 -3.66 -16.69 4.00
C LEU A 248 -3.07 -15.37 3.47
N THR A 249 -3.40 -14.99 2.22
CA THR A 249 -3.04 -13.69 1.65
C THR A 249 -3.55 -12.57 2.54
N GLU A 250 -4.83 -12.58 2.93
CA GLU A 250 -5.40 -11.50 3.74
C GLU A 250 -4.80 -11.46 5.14
N ILE A 251 -4.60 -12.61 5.80
CA ILE A 251 -3.93 -12.66 7.11
C ILE A 251 -2.53 -12.01 7.01
N ALA A 252 -1.75 -12.37 6.00
CA ALA A 252 -0.43 -11.80 5.78
C ALA A 252 -0.49 -10.31 5.44
N ARG A 253 -1.44 -9.89 4.60
CA ARG A 253 -1.71 -8.49 4.22
C ARG A 253 -1.95 -7.63 5.46
N TYR A 254 -2.84 -8.08 6.35
CA TYR A 254 -3.14 -7.38 7.60
C TYR A 254 -1.96 -7.35 8.57
N ALA A 255 -1.20 -8.42 8.69
CA ALA A 255 0.00 -8.43 9.53
C ALA A 255 1.05 -7.43 9.05
N LEU A 256 1.27 -7.35 7.73
CA LEU A 256 2.15 -6.35 7.11
C LEU A 256 1.63 -4.92 7.32
N LEU A 257 0.32 -4.70 7.16
CA LEU A 257 -0.31 -3.41 7.40
C LEU A 257 -0.08 -2.91 8.83
N GLN A 258 -0.12 -3.82 9.81
CA GLN A 258 0.11 -3.49 11.22
C GLN A 258 1.60 -3.34 11.58
N GLY A 259 2.52 -3.62 10.65
CA GLY A 259 3.96 -3.56 10.90
C GLY A 259 4.44 -4.51 11.99
N ARG A 260 3.71 -5.60 12.25
CA ARG A 260 4.08 -6.61 13.25
C ARG A 260 3.88 -8.02 12.71
N GLN A 261 4.65 -8.97 13.22
CA GLN A 261 4.48 -10.40 12.92
C GLN A 261 3.24 -10.96 13.66
N ALA A 262 2.05 -10.47 13.32
CA ALA A 262 0.77 -10.92 13.86
C ALA A 262 0.23 -12.15 13.11
N ILE A 263 1.09 -13.16 12.90
CA ILE A 263 0.71 -14.44 12.30
C ILE A 263 1.22 -15.60 13.14
N THR A 264 0.51 -16.72 13.10
CA THR A 264 0.86 -17.94 13.83
C THR A 264 2.08 -18.63 13.23
N ARG A 265 2.68 -19.56 13.99
CA ARG A 265 3.74 -20.41 13.45
C ARG A 265 3.19 -21.31 12.32
N GLU A 266 1.95 -21.76 12.47
CA GLU A 266 1.24 -22.60 11.51
C GLU A 266 0.97 -21.83 10.21
N GLU A 267 0.51 -20.58 10.29
CA GLU A 267 0.33 -19.68 9.14
C GLU A 267 1.65 -19.34 8.47
N MET A 268 2.69 -19.03 9.25
CA MET A 268 4.03 -18.81 8.72
C MET A 268 4.51 -20.05 7.96
N ASN A 269 4.37 -21.25 8.56
CA ASN A 269 4.72 -22.49 7.89
C ASN A 269 3.88 -22.70 6.62
N ALA A 270 2.60 -22.35 6.63
CA ALA A 270 1.74 -22.43 5.45
C ALA A 270 2.22 -21.50 4.34
N LEU A 271 2.53 -20.22 4.63
CA LEU A 271 3.12 -19.29 3.65
C LEU A 271 4.44 -19.84 3.09
N LEU A 272 5.31 -20.36 3.97
CA LEU A 272 6.61 -20.92 3.57
C LEU A 272 6.48 -22.18 2.71
N GLN A 273 5.46 -23.02 2.93
CA GLN A 273 5.23 -24.25 2.17
C GLN A 273 4.50 -23.97 0.85
N ASP A 274 3.40 -23.20 0.91
CA ASP A 274 2.50 -22.97 -0.22
C ASP A 274 3.06 -21.93 -1.22
N LYS A 275 4.20 -21.29 -0.95
CA LYS A 275 4.83 -20.32 -1.88
C LYS A 275 5.10 -20.87 -3.29
N PHE A 276 5.26 -22.18 -3.42
CA PHE A 276 5.43 -22.85 -4.72
C PHE A 276 4.12 -22.95 -5.54
N PHE A 277 2.99 -22.57 -4.96
CA PHE A 277 1.70 -22.42 -5.62
C PHE A 277 1.22 -20.97 -5.67
N ASN A 278 1.77 -20.12 -4.80
CA ASN A 278 1.56 -18.67 -4.83
C ASN A 278 2.87 -17.94 -4.43
N PRO A 279 3.68 -17.51 -5.40
CA PRO A 279 4.96 -16.86 -5.12
C PRO A 279 4.87 -15.60 -4.24
N LEU A 280 3.71 -14.93 -4.19
CA LEU A 280 3.51 -13.79 -3.30
C LEU A 280 3.60 -14.19 -1.82
N PHE A 281 3.31 -15.45 -1.46
CA PHE A 281 3.55 -15.94 -0.10
C PHE A 281 5.02 -15.93 0.29
N GLY A 282 5.92 -16.13 -0.67
CA GLY A 282 7.35 -15.98 -0.45
C GLY A 282 7.73 -14.55 -0.07
N LEU A 283 7.16 -13.57 -0.78
CA LEU A 283 7.34 -12.14 -0.48
C LEU A 283 6.76 -11.77 0.88
N PHE A 284 5.53 -12.20 1.17
CA PHE A 284 4.89 -11.94 2.46
C PHE A 284 5.66 -12.58 3.61
N ALA A 285 6.02 -13.85 3.50
CA ALA A 285 6.77 -14.55 4.55
C ALA A 285 8.12 -13.88 4.81
N ALA A 286 8.85 -13.48 3.77
CA ALA A 286 10.13 -12.80 3.91
C ALA A 286 9.98 -11.47 4.67
N HIS A 287 9.01 -10.63 4.32
CA HIS A 287 8.75 -9.38 5.04
C HIS A 287 8.29 -9.62 6.48
N LEU A 288 7.44 -10.60 6.72
CA LEU A 288 7.00 -10.95 8.08
C LEU A 288 8.15 -11.49 8.95
N LEU A 289 9.13 -12.18 8.36
CA LEU A 289 10.37 -12.59 9.04
C LEU A 289 11.28 -11.39 9.36
N LEU A 290 11.32 -10.37 8.48
CA LEU A 290 12.05 -9.13 8.74
C LEU A 290 11.46 -8.32 9.91
N LEU A 291 10.15 -8.43 10.15
CA LEU A 291 9.48 -7.79 11.29
C LEU A 291 9.78 -8.47 12.65
N SER A 292 10.41 -9.66 12.66
CA SER A 292 10.81 -10.31 13.90
C SER A 292 11.93 -9.51 14.58
N PRO A 293 11.95 -9.34 15.92
CA PRO A 293 13.04 -8.65 16.63
C PRO A 293 14.42 -9.31 16.46
N ARG A 294 14.43 -10.61 16.13
CA ARG A 294 15.63 -11.40 15.81
C ARG A 294 15.32 -12.28 14.59
N PRO A 295 15.40 -11.73 13.37
CA PRO A 295 15.11 -12.48 12.16
C PRO A 295 16.04 -13.69 12.03
N ASN A 296 15.48 -14.85 11.67
CA ASN A 296 16.29 -16.00 11.29
C ASN A 296 16.85 -15.77 9.88
N GLN A 297 18.11 -15.34 9.80
CA GLN A 297 18.75 -14.92 8.55
C GLN A 297 18.87 -16.07 7.53
N ASP A 298 19.20 -17.28 7.97
CA ASP A 298 19.33 -18.45 7.09
C ASP A 298 17.98 -18.85 6.46
N LEU A 299 16.91 -18.81 7.26
CA LEU A 299 15.56 -19.05 6.77
C LEU A 299 15.15 -17.95 5.79
N LEU A 300 15.39 -16.68 6.13
CA LEU A 300 15.07 -15.54 5.27
C LEU A 300 15.81 -15.64 3.93
N GLU A 301 17.11 -15.94 3.94
CA GLU A 301 17.91 -16.16 2.74
C GLU A 301 17.34 -17.30 1.88
N THR A 302 16.97 -18.42 2.51
CA THR A 302 16.34 -19.56 1.83
C THR A 302 15.01 -19.16 1.19
N VAL A 303 14.18 -18.37 1.88
CA VAL A 303 12.89 -17.90 1.35
C VAL A 303 13.10 -16.96 0.17
N ILE A 304 14.02 -15.99 0.29
CA ILE A 304 14.36 -15.05 -0.78
C ILE A 304 14.88 -15.81 -2.00
N HIS A 305 15.81 -16.75 -1.81
CA HIS A 305 16.38 -17.56 -2.89
C HIS A 305 15.29 -18.36 -3.64
N ASN A 306 14.43 -19.07 -2.91
CA ASN A 306 13.36 -19.85 -3.50
C ASN A 306 12.34 -18.96 -4.24
N THR A 307 12.00 -17.82 -3.67
CA THR A 307 11.03 -16.88 -4.27
C THR A 307 11.62 -16.24 -5.53
N ALA A 308 12.89 -15.85 -5.50
CA ALA A 308 13.63 -15.35 -6.67
C ALA A 308 13.65 -16.38 -7.81
N GLY A 309 13.76 -17.68 -7.49
CA GLY A 309 13.68 -18.75 -8.49
C GLY A 309 12.32 -18.84 -9.19
N MET A 310 11.25 -18.32 -8.58
CA MET A 310 9.89 -18.35 -9.13
C MET A 310 9.52 -17.08 -9.89
N ILE A 311 9.85 -15.89 -9.35
CA ILE A 311 9.44 -14.59 -9.92
C ILE A 311 10.57 -13.78 -10.57
N GLY A 312 11.79 -14.33 -10.57
CA GLY A 312 12.96 -13.70 -11.13
C GLY A 312 13.86 -13.06 -10.08
N ILE A 313 15.17 -13.15 -10.32
CA ILE A 313 16.20 -12.59 -9.45
C ILE A 313 16.23 -11.06 -9.50
N ASP A 314 15.84 -10.48 -10.63
CA ASP A 314 15.78 -9.03 -10.86
C ASP A 314 14.43 -8.42 -10.47
N ASN A 315 13.55 -9.20 -9.83
CA ASN A 315 12.29 -8.68 -9.33
C ASN A 315 12.53 -7.60 -8.25
N PRO A 316 11.89 -6.41 -8.34
CA PRO A 316 12.12 -5.32 -7.40
C PRO A 316 11.89 -5.67 -5.92
N ASP A 317 10.85 -6.46 -5.59
CA ASP A 317 10.62 -6.91 -4.22
C ASP A 317 11.74 -7.87 -3.74
N ILE A 318 12.27 -8.71 -4.63
CA ILE A 318 13.41 -9.60 -4.31
C ILE A 318 14.69 -8.80 -4.07
N GLN A 319 14.96 -7.77 -4.89
CA GLN A 319 16.11 -6.89 -4.71
C GLN A 319 16.03 -6.14 -3.38
N ALA A 320 14.85 -5.62 -3.03
CA ALA A 320 14.59 -5.00 -1.74
C ALA A 320 14.84 -5.94 -0.55
N LEU A 321 14.34 -7.18 -0.63
CA LEU A 321 14.55 -8.18 0.43
C LEU A 321 16.02 -8.58 0.59
N ARG A 322 16.78 -8.66 -0.50
CA ARG A 322 18.23 -8.93 -0.46
C ARG A 322 19.00 -7.79 0.18
N LEU A 323 18.63 -6.55 -0.14
CA LEU A 323 19.21 -5.36 0.47
C LEU A 323 18.96 -5.38 1.98
N ALA A 324 17.72 -5.64 2.40
CA ALA A 324 17.38 -5.74 3.83
C ALA A 324 18.17 -6.87 4.53
N LEU A 325 18.31 -8.04 3.91
CA LEU A 325 19.10 -9.14 4.45
C LEU A 325 20.60 -8.80 4.55
N ALA A 326 21.18 -8.13 3.55
CA ALA A 326 22.57 -7.67 3.59
C ALA A 326 22.78 -6.68 4.74
N GLY A 327 21.83 -5.75 4.95
CA GLY A 327 21.83 -4.84 6.10
C GLY A 327 21.83 -5.58 7.44
N LEU A 328 21.02 -6.64 7.59
CA LEU A 328 21.01 -7.48 8.79
C LEU A 328 22.33 -8.24 9.03
N LYS A 329 23.08 -8.54 7.96
CA LYS A 329 24.40 -9.19 8.02
C LYS A 329 25.54 -8.20 8.22
N GLY A 330 25.27 -6.89 8.14
CA GLY A 330 26.31 -5.85 8.12
C GLY A 330 27.18 -5.89 6.85
N GLU A 331 26.64 -6.46 5.77
CA GLU A 331 27.30 -6.54 4.48
C GLU A 331 27.00 -5.28 3.66
N SER A 332 27.97 -4.80 2.89
CA SER A 332 27.70 -3.75 1.91
C SER A 332 26.82 -4.32 0.79
N PRO A 333 25.74 -3.62 0.40
CA PRO A 333 24.91 -4.07 -0.70
C PRO A 333 25.76 -4.23 -1.96
N LEU A 334 25.61 -5.35 -2.67
CA LEU A 334 26.17 -5.51 -4.02
C LEU A 334 25.38 -4.61 -4.97
N ALA A 335 25.70 -3.31 -4.97
CA ALA A 335 25.04 -2.28 -5.78
C ALA A 335 25.47 -2.34 -7.25
N SER A 336 25.46 -3.51 -7.89
CA SER A 336 25.93 -3.60 -9.28
C SER A 336 24.88 -3.16 -10.30
N GLN A 337 23.59 -3.23 -9.99
CA GLN A 337 22.51 -2.82 -10.90
C GLN A 337 21.37 -2.21 -10.09
N GLY A 338 21.03 -0.94 -10.35
CA GLY A 338 19.88 -0.28 -9.72
C GLY A 338 18.56 -0.97 -10.04
N VAL A 339 17.49 -0.62 -9.33
CA VAL A 339 16.17 -1.24 -9.57
C VAL A 339 15.53 -0.59 -10.81
N SER A 340 15.07 -1.41 -11.75
CA SER A 340 14.47 -0.93 -13.00
C SER A 340 12.99 -0.53 -12.88
N PHE A 341 12.29 -0.96 -11.84
CA PHE A 341 10.85 -0.78 -11.69
C PHE A 341 10.44 -0.75 -10.21
N PRO A 342 9.36 -0.04 -9.81
CA PRO A 342 8.95 -0.01 -8.41
C PRO A 342 8.52 -1.38 -7.86
N PRO A 343 8.77 -1.67 -6.57
CA PRO A 343 8.29 -2.88 -5.91
C PRO A 343 6.77 -2.87 -5.70
N MET A 344 6.14 -4.04 -5.65
CA MET A 344 4.71 -4.16 -5.39
C MET A 344 4.35 -3.80 -3.95
N LEU A 345 5.21 -4.15 -2.98
CA LEU A 345 4.95 -3.94 -1.56
C LEU A 345 5.56 -2.63 -1.06
N SER A 346 4.82 -1.89 -0.24
CA SER A 346 5.31 -0.68 0.41
C SER A 346 6.46 -0.98 1.39
N ALA A 347 6.49 -2.18 1.99
CA ALA A 347 7.60 -2.63 2.82
C ALA A 347 8.90 -2.82 2.02
N SER A 348 8.81 -3.40 0.82
CA SER A 348 9.96 -3.50 -0.10
C SER A 348 10.43 -2.12 -0.54
N TRP A 349 9.50 -1.21 -0.82
CA TRP A 349 9.85 0.16 -1.17
C TRP A 349 10.69 0.82 -0.08
N ARG A 350 10.24 0.76 1.19
CA ARG A 350 11.00 1.30 2.33
C ARG A 350 12.41 0.72 2.41
N ALA A 351 12.57 -0.60 2.22
CA ALA A 351 13.88 -1.22 2.21
C ALA A 351 14.79 -0.67 1.09
N LEU A 352 14.24 -0.35 -0.09
CA LEU A 352 15.01 0.31 -1.17
C LEU A 352 15.42 1.75 -0.81
N LEU A 353 14.60 2.46 -0.03
CA LEU A 353 14.91 3.83 0.40
C LEU A 353 16.14 3.90 1.32
N ASP A 354 16.44 2.82 2.04
CA ASP A 354 17.66 2.69 2.85
C ASP A 354 18.93 2.63 1.99
N CYS A 355 18.81 2.46 0.66
CA CYS A 355 19.91 2.56 -0.29
C CYS A 355 19.58 3.55 -1.44
N PRO A 356 19.69 4.87 -1.20
CA PRO A 356 19.28 5.90 -2.15
C PRO A 356 19.90 5.76 -3.55
N ALA A 357 21.13 5.22 -3.64
CA ALA A 357 21.81 4.96 -4.91
C ALA A 357 21.00 4.07 -5.86
N MET A 358 20.13 3.19 -5.34
CA MET A 358 19.25 2.34 -6.15
C MET A 358 18.04 3.09 -6.73
N VAL A 359 17.63 4.20 -6.11
CA VAL A 359 16.45 5.00 -6.50
C VAL A 359 16.83 6.14 -7.44
N VAL A 360 17.92 6.86 -7.14
CA VAL A 360 18.33 8.09 -7.86
C VAL A 360 18.58 7.85 -9.36
N ALA A 361 19.09 6.67 -9.72
CA ALA A 361 19.40 6.34 -11.11
C ALA A 361 18.15 6.15 -12.00
N ASN A 362 16.94 6.08 -11.43
CA ASN A 362 15.72 5.77 -12.17
C ASN A 362 14.67 6.88 -12.01
N PRO A 363 14.36 7.66 -13.07
CA PRO A 363 13.36 8.72 -13.03
C PRO A 363 11.99 8.27 -12.54
N VAL A 364 11.55 7.06 -12.90
CA VAL A 364 10.25 6.50 -12.46
C VAL A 364 10.26 6.29 -10.94
N LEU A 365 11.36 5.79 -10.37
CA LEU A 365 11.44 5.59 -8.92
C LEU A 365 11.48 6.92 -8.15
N ARG A 366 12.07 7.97 -8.73
CA ARG A 366 12.01 9.32 -8.15
C ARG A 366 10.59 9.87 -8.13
N GLU A 367 9.85 9.73 -9.23
CA GLU A 367 8.43 10.10 -9.29
C GLU A 367 7.61 9.36 -8.23
N VAL A 368 7.79 8.03 -8.14
CA VAL A 368 7.15 7.19 -7.12
C VAL A 368 7.45 7.73 -5.74
N ALA A 369 8.71 8.04 -5.43
CA ALA A 369 9.12 8.53 -4.12
C ALA A 369 8.43 9.84 -3.72
N ALA A 370 8.32 10.78 -4.66
CA ALA A 370 7.76 12.11 -4.43
C ALA A 370 6.23 12.12 -4.30
N ARG A 371 5.55 11.10 -4.85
CA ARG A 371 4.08 11.11 -5.05
C ARG A 371 3.35 9.96 -4.37
N GLN A 372 3.99 9.31 -3.40
CA GLN A 372 3.38 8.19 -2.68
C GLN A 372 2.04 8.57 -2.07
N VAL A 373 1.12 7.62 -2.12
CA VAL A 373 -0.17 7.67 -1.42
C VAL A 373 -0.31 6.41 -0.58
N ALA A 374 -0.86 6.56 0.63
CA ALA A 374 -1.04 5.43 1.53
C ALA A 374 -2.09 4.48 0.96
N GLN A 375 -1.68 3.28 0.55
CA GLN A 375 -2.55 2.22 0.00
C GLN A 375 -2.30 0.89 0.72
N GLY A 376 -2.29 0.97 2.06
CA GLY A 376 -2.05 -0.18 2.93
C GLY A 376 -0.67 -0.83 2.70
N PRO A 377 -0.59 -2.15 2.47
CA PRO A 377 0.68 -2.83 2.23
C PRO A 377 1.19 -2.69 0.79
N TRP A 378 0.40 -2.09 -0.10
CA TRP A 378 0.72 -1.94 -1.50
C TRP A 378 1.42 -0.60 -1.74
N LEU A 379 2.41 -0.60 -2.63
CA LEU A 379 2.99 0.65 -3.11
C LEU A 379 2.05 1.32 -4.11
N ALA A 380 1.83 2.62 -3.96
CA ALA A 380 1.06 3.40 -4.89
C ALA A 380 1.47 4.88 -4.88
N TRP A 381 1.24 5.56 -5.99
CA TRP A 381 1.54 6.99 -6.15
C TRP A 381 0.55 7.65 -7.10
N LYS A 382 0.42 8.98 -7.01
CA LYS A 382 -0.34 9.76 -7.99
C LYS A 382 0.51 10.00 -9.24
N LEU A 383 -0.06 9.71 -10.40
CA LEU A 383 0.50 10.07 -11.70
C LEU A 383 0.37 11.58 -11.90
N GLU A 384 1.42 12.22 -12.43
CA GLU A 384 1.29 13.58 -12.95
C GLU A 384 0.37 13.58 -14.18
N GLU A 385 -0.78 14.25 -14.09
CA GLU A 385 -1.44 14.65 -15.33
C GLU A 385 -0.62 15.78 -15.95
N GLU A 386 -0.15 15.58 -17.18
CA GLU A 386 0.32 16.67 -18.02
C GLU A 386 -0.83 17.68 -18.13
N VAL A 387 -0.76 18.77 -17.36
CA VAL A 387 -1.73 19.87 -17.45
C VAL A 387 -1.56 20.51 -18.84
N GLY A 388 -2.31 20.01 -19.82
CA GLY A 388 -2.47 20.65 -21.12
C GLY A 388 -1.24 20.63 -22.04
N GLY A 389 -0.81 19.44 -22.48
CA GLY A 389 -0.27 19.26 -23.84
C GLY A 389 1.24 19.04 -23.97
N ARG A 390 1.60 17.81 -24.37
CA ARG A 390 2.86 17.38 -24.99
C ARG A 390 4.12 17.73 -24.19
N ILE A 391 4.69 16.72 -23.54
CA ILE A 391 6.14 16.60 -23.45
C ILE A 391 6.69 16.42 -24.88
N GLU A 392 6.96 17.53 -25.57
CA GLU A 392 8.11 17.55 -26.46
C GLU A 392 9.32 17.34 -25.56
N SER A 393 10.02 16.23 -25.75
CA SER A 393 11.38 16.07 -25.25
C SER A 393 12.15 17.36 -25.57
N ARG A 394 12.52 18.15 -24.57
CA ARG A 394 13.33 19.36 -24.76
C ARG A 394 14.81 18.98 -24.75
N PRO A 395 15.51 18.98 -25.90
CA PRO A 395 16.88 19.44 -25.95
C PRO A 395 16.85 20.98 -26.03
N GLY A 396 17.23 21.64 -24.93
CA GLY A 396 17.61 23.06 -24.84
C GLY A 396 16.75 24.12 -25.56
N GLY A 397 16.04 24.97 -24.79
CA GLY A 397 15.55 26.27 -25.29
C GLY A 397 14.29 26.83 -24.63
N SER A 398 14.48 27.95 -23.92
CA SER A 398 13.56 29.05 -23.54
C SER A 398 12.12 28.78 -23.05
N LEU A 399 11.82 29.35 -21.87
CA LEU A 399 10.52 29.50 -21.22
C LEU A 399 9.63 30.54 -21.94
N GLU A 400 8.38 30.19 -22.24
CA GLU A 400 7.25 31.14 -22.32
C GLU A 400 5.97 30.51 -21.74
N ILE A 401 5.72 30.85 -20.47
CA ILE A 401 4.48 31.22 -19.74
C ILE A 401 3.14 30.52 -20.08
N LEU A 402 2.61 29.82 -19.06
CA LEU A 402 1.18 29.67 -18.75
C LEU A 402 0.99 29.49 -17.22
N GLU A 403 1.14 30.56 -16.43
CA GLU A 403 0.93 30.58 -14.96
C GLU A 403 0.24 31.88 -14.50
N ILE A 404 -1.05 32.11 -14.82
CA ILE A 404 -1.70 33.41 -14.49
C ILE A 404 -2.85 33.32 -13.48
N HIS A 405 -3.40 32.14 -13.15
CA HIS A 405 -4.59 32.09 -12.30
C HIS A 405 -4.35 31.97 -10.78
N ALA A 406 -3.30 31.28 -10.33
CA ALA A 406 -2.99 31.18 -8.88
C ALA A 406 -2.46 32.50 -8.29
N PHE A 407 -1.89 33.37 -9.12
CA PHE A 407 -1.13 34.56 -8.69
C PHE A 407 -2.00 35.64 -8.02
N GLN A 408 -3.25 35.82 -8.48
CA GLN A 408 -4.12 36.91 -8.02
C GLN A 408 -4.57 36.76 -6.55
N ALA A 409 -4.66 35.53 -6.03
CA ALA A 409 -5.02 35.28 -4.64
C ALA A 409 -3.93 35.78 -3.68
N PHE A 410 -2.67 35.53 -4.03
CA PHE A 410 -1.50 35.84 -3.22
C PHE A 410 -1.03 37.29 -3.30
N GLU A 411 -1.27 38.00 -4.41
CA GLU A 411 -0.99 39.45 -4.51
C GLU A 411 -1.96 40.30 -3.67
N SER A 412 -3.21 39.84 -3.47
CA SER A 412 -4.24 40.61 -2.75
C SER A 412 -3.99 40.73 -1.24
N GLU A 413 -3.23 39.79 -0.66
CA GLU A 413 -2.73 39.87 0.70
C GLU A 413 -1.29 40.35 0.62
N SER A 414 -0.92 41.46 1.27
CA SER A 414 0.40 42.11 1.15
C SER A 414 1.59 41.29 1.73
N ILE A 415 1.51 39.96 1.70
CA ILE A 415 2.44 39.01 2.26
C ILE A 415 3.76 39.07 1.48
N PHE A 416 3.72 39.12 0.14
CA PHE A 416 4.93 39.09 -0.69
C PHE A 416 5.58 40.45 -0.94
N THR A 417 4.89 41.56 -0.65
CA THR A 417 5.44 42.91 -0.82
C THR A 417 6.37 43.36 0.32
N LYS A 418 6.45 42.59 1.41
CA LYS A 418 7.23 42.94 2.61
C LYS A 418 8.66 42.39 2.56
N GLY A 419 9.48 42.79 1.59
CA GLY A 419 10.95 42.65 1.65
C GLY A 419 11.53 41.27 2.04
N TYR A 420 10.77 40.18 1.85
CA TYR A 420 11.22 38.84 2.16
C TYR A 420 12.23 38.43 1.08
N ASN A 421 13.45 38.14 1.50
CA ASN A 421 14.48 37.66 0.61
C ASN A 421 14.38 36.14 0.56
N PHE A 422 13.67 35.61 -0.43
CA PHE A 422 13.61 34.18 -0.67
C PHE A 422 14.99 33.73 -1.11
N SER A 423 15.74 33.10 -0.20
CA SER A 423 17.06 32.59 -0.50
C SER A 423 16.94 31.49 -1.55
N THR A 424 17.54 31.70 -2.72
CA THR A 424 17.71 30.64 -3.71
C THR A 424 18.81 29.71 -3.23
N TRP A 425 18.46 28.46 -2.96
CA TRP A 425 19.42 27.40 -2.71
C TRP A 425 19.45 26.48 -3.93
N GLU A 426 20.65 26.20 -4.44
CA GLU A 426 20.86 25.26 -5.55
C GLU A 426 21.57 24.01 -5.00
N LEU A 427 21.02 22.82 -5.28
CA LEU A 427 21.73 21.58 -5.02
C LEU A 427 22.95 21.46 -5.96
N PRO A 428 24.11 20.99 -5.49
CA PRO A 428 25.23 20.70 -6.38
C PRO A 428 24.86 19.57 -7.36
N ASP A 429 24.91 19.85 -8.67
CA ASP A 429 24.45 18.98 -9.77
C ASP A 429 25.05 17.56 -9.84
N THR A 430 26.06 17.20 -9.04
CA THR A 430 26.89 16.00 -9.29
C THR A 430 27.29 15.18 -8.06
N THR A 431 26.87 15.54 -6.86
CA THR A 431 27.15 14.76 -5.63
C THR A 431 25.89 14.61 -4.79
N PRO A 432 25.61 13.43 -4.20
CA PRO A 432 24.53 13.31 -3.23
C PRO A 432 24.79 14.33 -2.13
N ALA A 433 23.87 15.29 -1.93
CA ALA A 433 23.97 16.28 -0.88
C ALA A 433 24.18 15.56 0.46
N SER A 434 25.13 16.04 1.26
CA SER A 434 25.31 15.48 2.61
C SER A 434 24.06 15.74 3.44
N GLU A 435 23.84 14.92 4.48
CA GLU A 435 22.73 15.16 5.42
C GLU A 435 22.83 16.55 6.04
N GLU A 436 24.05 17.02 6.32
CA GLU A 436 24.33 18.36 6.82
C GLU A 436 23.95 19.47 5.82
N ASP A 437 24.20 19.27 4.52
CA ASP A 437 23.81 20.24 3.49
C ASP A 437 22.29 20.37 3.39
N VAL A 438 21.57 19.23 3.40
CA VAL A 438 20.10 19.22 3.35
C VAL A 438 19.52 19.80 4.64
N LEU A 439 20.11 19.49 5.80
CA LEU A 439 19.72 20.08 7.08
C LEU A 439 19.88 21.61 7.05
N GLN A 440 21.02 22.10 6.56
CA GLN A 440 21.25 23.55 6.48
C GLN A 440 20.25 24.21 5.52
N ALA A 441 19.98 23.60 4.37
CA ALA A 441 18.97 24.09 3.43
C ALA A 441 17.58 24.17 4.05
N ILE A 442 17.19 23.19 4.86
CA ILE A 442 15.93 23.19 5.61
C ILE A 442 15.89 24.33 6.63
N LYS A 443 16.97 24.55 7.38
CA LYS A 443 17.06 25.65 8.35
C LYS A 443 16.92 27.01 7.66
N ASP A 444 17.63 27.20 6.55
CA ASP A 444 17.58 28.43 5.76
C ASP A 444 16.17 28.65 5.20
N LEU A 445 15.57 27.62 4.61
CA LEU A 445 14.20 27.65 4.09
C LEU A 445 13.19 27.94 5.21
N ALA A 446 13.34 27.31 6.38
CA ALA A 446 12.48 27.54 7.55
C ALA A 446 12.54 29.00 8.02
N CYS A 447 13.73 29.55 8.24
CA CYS A 447 13.91 30.90 8.78
C CYS A 447 13.54 32.02 7.80
N ASN A 448 13.80 31.85 6.51
CA ASN A 448 13.67 32.93 5.52
C ASN A 448 12.25 33.15 5.00
N ASN A 449 11.28 32.33 5.41
CA ASN A 449 9.93 32.35 4.85
C ASN A 449 8.84 32.59 5.92
N PRO A 450 7.77 33.33 5.57
CA PRO A 450 6.62 33.54 6.45
C PRO A 450 5.62 32.37 6.36
N TRP A 451 5.99 31.19 6.89
CA TRP A 451 5.22 29.96 6.70
C TRP A 451 3.78 30.02 7.22
N ASN A 452 3.53 30.68 8.35
CA ASN A 452 2.19 30.91 8.85
C ASN A 452 1.29 31.65 7.85
N GLU A 453 1.83 32.68 7.19
CA GLU A 453 1.14 33.42 6.14
C GLU A 453 0.97 32.57 4.86
N ILE A 454 2.01 31.87 4.42
CA ILE A 454 1.98 30.99 3.24
C ILE A 454 0.91 29.89 3.41
N ILE A 455 0.90 29.19 4.56
CA ILE A 455 -0.07 28.14 4.87
C ILE A 455 -1.49 28.70 4.90
N ARG A 456 -1.68 29.89 5.50
CA ARG A 456 -2.99 30.54 5.60
C ARG A 456 -3.52 30.93 4.23
N ALA A 457 -2.69 31.59 3.41
CA ALA A 457 -3.05 32.04 2.08
C ALA A 457 -3.32 30.85 1.15
N HIS A 458 -2.52 29.79 1.23
CA HIS A 458 -2.78 28.53 0.52
C HIS A 458 -4.14 27.93 0.88
N LYS A 459 -4.42 27.73 2.19
CA LYS A 459 -5.71 27.17 2.66
C LYS A 459 -6.90 28.03 2.21
N LYS A 460 -6.74 29.34 2.19
CA LYS A 460 -7.75 30.28 1.71
C LYS A 460 -8.02 30.11 0.22
N ALA A 461 -6.98 30.08 -0.61
CA ALA A 461 -7.09 29.90 -2.06
C ALA A 461 -7.77 28.58 -2.43
N VAL A 462 -7.44 27.48 -1.74
CA VAL A 462 -8.11 26.18 -1.93
C VAL A 462 -9.60 26.26 -1.57
N ARG A 463 -9.94 26.87 -0.43
CA ARG A 463 -11.34 27.04 0.00
C ARG A 463 -12.15 27.91 -0.96
N GLU A 464 -11.51 28.90 -1.57
CA GLU A 464 -12.14 29.84 -2.51
C GLU A 464 -12.12 29.32 -3.97
N GLY A 465 -11.57 28.12 -4.21
CA GLY A 465 -11.52 27.51 -5.54
C GLY A 465 -10.57 28.21 -6.51
N GLN A 466 -9.64 29.02 -6.01
CA GLN A 466 -8.72 29.83 -6.82
C GLN A 466 -7.45 29.09 -7.27
N GLY A 467 -7.31 27.81 -6.91
CA GLY A 467 -6.07 27.05 -7.12
C GLY A 467 -4.98 27.56 -6.19
N GLY A 468 -4.72 26.85 -5.08
CA GLY A 468 -3.59 27.17 -4.22
C GLY A 468 -2.25 26.89 -4.90
N LEU A 469 -1.15 27.09 -4.17
CA LEU A 469 0.18 26.59 -4.57
C LEU A 469 0.08 25.15 -5.06
N HIS A 470 0.59 24.87 -6.26
CA HIS A 470 0.69 23.52 -6.82
C HIS A 470 1.82 22.75 -6.12
N LEU A 471 1.58 22.39 -4.85
CA LEU A 471 2.52 21.63 -4.04
C LEU A 471 2.23 20.13 -4.13
N THR A 472 3.29 19.32 -4.13
CA THR A 472 3.17 17.88 -3.98
C THR A 472 2.70 17.51 -2.56
N ASN A 473 2.16 16.30 -2.36
CA ASN A 473 1.77 15.82 -1.02
C ASN A 473 2.94 15.89 -0.02
N LEU A 474 4.16 15.63 -0.49
CA LEU A 474 5.37 15.74 0.32
C LEU A 474 5.62 17.20 0.73
N GLN A 475 5.59 18.13 -0.21
CA GLN A 475 5.76 19.57 0.07
C GLN A 475 4.70 20.10 1.03
N PHE A 476 3.44 19.68 0.85
CA PHE A 476 2.36 19.99 1.78
C PHE A 476 2.65 19.49 3.19
N SER A 477 3.13 18.26 3.28
CA SER A 477 3.49 17.64 4.56
C SER A 477 4.66 18.38 5.21
N LEU A 478 5.59 18.92 4.41
CA LEU A 478 6.74 19.72 4.86
C LEU A 478 6.35 21.08 5.47
N LEU A 479 5.24 21.72 5.05
CA LEU A 479 4.91 23.08 5.51
C LEU A 479 4.78 23.22 7.04
N PRO A 480 4.00 22.38 7.75
CA PRO A 480 3.92 22.49 9.21
C PRO A 480 5.25 22.20 9.91
N MET A 481 6.08 21.32 9.35
CA MET A 481 7.41 21.05 9.91
C MET A 481 8.35 22.24 9.73
N LEU A 482 8.35 22.88 8.56
CA LEU A 482 9.15 24.10 8.33
C LEU A 482 8.73 25.23 9.27
N GLN A 483 7.44 25.36 9.59
CA GLN A 483 6.95 26.31 10.60
C GLN A 483 7.43 25.94 12.01
N LEU A 484 7.38 24.66 12.41
CA LEU A 484 7.87 24.21 13.72
C LEU A 484 9.39 24.39 13.87
N ILE A 485 10.16 24.05 12.83
CA ILE A 485 11.61 24.24 12.78
C ILE A 485 11.93 25.73 12.94
N LYS A 486 11.17 26.61 12.27
CA LYS A 486 11.32 28.06 12.44
C LYS A 486 11.08 28.49 13.89
N GLU A 487 9.99 28.05 14.51
CA GLU A 487 9.67 28.38 15.92
C GLU A 487 10.78 27.92 16.87
N GLN A 488 11.28 26.69 16.70
CA GLN A 488 12.41 26.15 17.47
C GLN A 488 13.67 27.01 17.31
N LEU A 489 14.03 27.37 16.08
CA LEU A 489 15.20 28.21 15.79
C LEU A 489 15.04 29.66 16.34
N GLU A 490 13.82 30.21 16.35
CA GLU A 490 13.51 31.53 16.92
C GLU A 490 13.56 31.53 18.46
N GLU A 491 13.25 30.41 19.11
CA GLU A 491 13.40 30.20 20.55
C GLU A 491 14.88 30.05 20.99
N GLY A 492 15.79 29.93 20.01
CA GLY A 492 17.23 29.78 20.24
C GLY A 492 17.70 28.34 20.40
N ASP A 493 16.80 27.37 20.16
CA ASP A 493 17.13 25.95 20.10
C ASP A 493 17.72 25.61 18.73
N ASP A 494 18.54 24.56 18.65
CA ASP A 494 19.08 24.05 17.38
C ASP A 494 18.21 22.91 16.85
N PHE A 495 18.06 22.83 15.53
CA PHE A 495 17.44 21.68 14.86
C PHE A 495 18.54 20.74 14.37
N THR A 496 18.67 19.59 15.01
CA THR A 496 19.82 18.68 14.88
C THR A 496 19.67 17.68 13.72
N VAL A 497 20.77 17.02 13.33
CA VAL A 497 20.75 15.94 12.32
C VAL A 497 19.87 14.78 12.80
N GLU A 498 19.87 14.47 14.10
CA GLU A 498 19.04 13.43 14.70
C GLU A 498 17.55 13.74 14.58
N GLU A 499 17.12 14.97 14.87
CA GLU A 499 15.73 15.41 14.70
C GLU A 499 15.33 15.41 13.22
N PHE A 500 16.24 15.81 12.33
CA PHE A 500 16.03 15.72 10.90
C PHE A 500 15.85 14.27 10.43
N ARG A 501 16.69 13.33 10.88
CA ARG A 501 16.51 11.90 10.57
C ARG A 501 15.20 11.36 11.12
N LEU A 502 14.79 11.78 12.32
CA LEU A 502 13.50 11.39 12.90
C LEU A 502 12.33 11.92 12.07
N MET A 503 12.41 13.18 11.62
CA MET A 503 11.44 13.81 10.73
C MET A 503 11.34 13.04 9.40
N MET A 504 12.47 12.77 8.74
CA MET A 504 12.55 12.02 7.49
C MET A 504 12.00 10.59 7.64
N SER A 505 12.31 9.93 8.76
CA SER A 505 11.76 8.62 9.10
C SER A 505 10.25 8.66 9.28
N GLY A 506 9.69 9.71 9.90
CA GLY A 506 8.24 9.89 10.04
C GLY A 506 7.53 10.11 8.69
N LEU A 507 8.20 10.82 7.77
CA LEU A 507 7.71 11.05 6.41
C LEU A 507 7.85 9.85 5.48
N HIS A 508 8.73 8.89 5.81
CA HIS A 508 9.04 7.73 4.97
C HIS A 508 9.55 8.14 3.57
N VAL A 509 10.36 9.20 3.50
CA VAL A 509 10.87 9.78 2.26
C VAL A 509 12.40 9.69 2.25
N PRO A 510 13.05 9.31 1.14
CA PRO A 510 14.52 9.33 1.06
C PRO A 510 15.07 10.74 1.15
N LEU A 511 16.27 10.88 1.72
CA LEU A 511 16.97 12.17 1.82
C LEU A 511 17.03 12.92 0.48
N VAL A 512 17.40 12.23 -0.60
CA VAL A 512 17.54 12.83 -1.93
C VAL A 512 16.20 13.38 -2.45
N VAL A 513 15.10 12.66 -2.18
CA VAL A 513 13.75 13.06 -2.61
C VAL A 513 13.25 14.23 -1.79
N ALA A 514 13.58 14.30 -0.50
CA ALA A 514 13.32 15.48 0.31
C ALA A 514 14.13 16.68 -0.18
N ALA A 515 15.41 16.50 -0.50
CA ALA A 515 16.25 17.57 -1.04
C ALA A 515 15.68 18.13 -2.35
N GLU A 516 15.32 17.26 -3.31
CA GLU A 516 14.64 17.65 -4.56
C GLU A 516 13.30 18.36 -4.27
N ALA A 517 12.49 17.86 -3.33
CA ALA A 517 11.21 18.48 -2.98
C ALA A 517 11.35 19.84 -2.32
N LEU A 518 12.39 20.05 -1.50
CA LEU A 518 12.73 21.33 -0.87
C LEU A 518 13.24 22.33 -1.90
N GLN A 519 14.05 21.88 -2.87
CA GLN A 519 14.48 22.71 -3.99
C GLN A 519 13.29 23.16 -4.84
N ASP A 520 12.44 22.23 -5.29
CA ASP A 520 11.23 22.55 -6.06
C ASP A 520 10.29 23.47 -5.28
N LEU A 521 10.19 23.30 -3.95
CA LEU A 521 9.42 24.21 -3.09
C LEU A 521 10.03 25.62 -3.07
N THR A 522 11.35 25.72 -2.99
CA THR A 522 12.09 26.98 -2.98
C THR A 522 11.89 27.72 -4.31
N GLU A 523 12.00 27.01 -5.44
CA GLU A 523 11.77 27.56 -6.78
C GLU A 523 10.33 28.07 -6.94
N LYS A 524 9.33 27.27 -6.52
CA LYS A 524 7.92 27.68 -6.54
C LYS A 524 7.66 28.94 -5.71
N LEU A 525 8.26 29.03 -4.52
CA LEU A 525 8.15 30.22 -3.66
C LEU A 525 8.84 31.45 -4.27
N ALA A 526 10.00 31.26 -4.89
CA ALA A 526 10.71 32.33 -5.59
C ALA A 526 9.89 32.90 -6.77
N THR A 527 9.20 32.03 -7.53
CA THR A 527 8.31 32.46 -8.63
C THR A 527 7.17 33.35 -8.14
N ILE A 528 6.65 33.10 -6.93
CA ILE A 528 5.57 33.91 -6.33
C ILE A 528 6.09 35.22 -5.76
N ALA A 529 7.33 35.21 -5.28
CA ALA A 529 7.99 36.37 -4.71
C ALA A 529 8.50 37.37 -5.76
N ALA A 530 8.77 36.89 -6.98
CA ALA A 530 9.24 37.73 -8.06
C ALA A 530 8.20 38.83 -8.32
N PRO A 531 8.57 40.12 -8.25
CA PRO A 531 7.65 41.19 -8.56
C PRO A 531 7.16 40.97 -9.99
N SER A 532 5.83 40.92 -10.16
CA SER A 532 5.15 40.89 -11.44
C SER A 532 5.64 42.07 -12.27
N GLY A 533 6.69 41.84 -13.06
CA GLY A 533 7.27 42.84 -13.95
C GLY A 533 6.21 43.22 -14.97
N GLY A 534 5.62 44.39 -14.78
CA GLY A 534 4.70 45.01 -15.73
C GLY A 534 5.37 45.40 -17.04
#